data_AF-A0A2V9ZKE2-F1
#
_entry.id   AF-A0A2V9ZKE2-F1
#
_cell.length_a   1.000
_cell.length_b   1.000
_cell.length_c   1.000
_cell.angle_alpha   90.00
_cell.angle_beta   90.00
_cell.angle_gamma   90.00
#
_symmetry.space_group_name_H-M   'P 1'
#
loop_
_entity.id
_entity.type
_entity.pdbx_description
1 polymer ?
#
loop_
_entity_poly.entity_id
_entity_poly.type
_entity_poly.pdbx_seq_one_letter_code
_entity_poly.pdbx_strand_id
1 'polypeptide(L)'
;MGAGDEDARFRDLGHRMMCVCGCGQILLECNHVGCNYSDRMRGELMAALDRGDNDDLILSGFTQKYGTTVVAAPTATGFGRVAWIMPFLALILGLTTTVLVVRAWRKRPAPFAPGGVLPVTGPELEDFRQRAREDTDI
;
A
#
# COMPACT_ATOMS: atom_id res chain seq x y z
N MET A 1 33.57 -1.02 10.42
CA MET A 1 32.57 -2.10 10.35
C MET A 1 33.31 -3.35 10.81
N GLY A 2 32.84 -3.99 11.87
CA GLY A 2 33.60 -5.07 12.52
C GLY A 2 33.36 -6.39 11.79
N ALA A 3 34.35 -7.27 11.75
CA ALA A 3 34.23 -8.61 11.14
C ALA A 3 32.99 -9.38 11.64
N GLY A 4 32.58 -9.18 12.90
CA GLY A 4 31.37 -9.80 13.45
C GLY A 4 30.05 -9.33 12.81
N ASP A 5 29.99 -8.11 12.25
CA ASP A 5 28.81 -7.63 11.52
C ASP A 5 28.68 -8.33 10.16
N GLU A 6 29.80 -8.59 9.49
CA GLU A 6 29.84 -9.29 8.20
C GLU A 6 29.48 -10.77 8.35
N ASP A 7 29.97 -11.44 9.40
CA ASP A 7 29.58 -12.82 9.72
C ASP A 7 28.06 -12.94 9.98
N ALA A 8 27.50 -11.98 10.71
CA ALA A 8 26.06 -11.92 10.96
C ALA A 8 25.27 -11.71 9.67
N ARG A 9 25.72 -10.80 8.79
CA ARG A 9 25.12 -10.57 7.47
C ARG A 9 25.24 -11.79 6.56
N PHE A 10 26.38 -12.47 6.55
CA PHE A 10 26.61 -13.68 5.78
C PHE A 10 25.62 -14.78 6.16
N ARG A 11 25.48 -15.02 7.48
CA ARG A 11 24.49 -15.98 7.99
C ARG A 11 23.09 -15.58 7.57
N ASP A 12 22.68 -14.34 7.80
CA ASP A 12 21.32 -13.89 7.53
C ASP A 12 20.97 -13.93 6.04
N LEU A 13 21.83 -13.42 5.16
CA LEU A 13 21.63 -13.46 3.71
C LEU A 13 21.59 -14.89 3.17
N GLY A 14 22.49 -15.76 3.62
CA GLY A 14 22.50 -17.13 3.14
C GLY A 14 21.35 -17.98 3.70
N HIS A 15 20.71 -17.60 4.81
CA HIS A 15 19.42 -18.19 5.22
C HIS A 15 18.24 -17.72 4.36
N ARG A 16 18.35 -16.52 3.77
CA ARG A 16 17.36 -15.99 2.83
C ARG A 16 17.48 -16.59 1.43
N MET A 17 18.51 -17.41 1.17
CA MET A 17 18.79 -18.01 -0.13
C MET A 17 18.71 -19.53 -0.12
N MET A 18 18.24 -20.11 -1.23
CA MET A 18 18.20 -21.54 -1.48
C MET A 18 19.30 -21.97 -2.46
N CYS A 19 19.83 -23.17 -2.26
CA CYS A 19 20.80 -23.74 -3.17
C CYS A 19 20.12 -24.13 -4.49
N VAL A 20 20.67 -23.66 -5.62
CA VAL A 20 20.11 -23.92 -6.96
C VAL A 20 20.44 -25.30 -7.53
N CYS A 21 20.98 -26.19 -6.69
CA CYS A 21 21.34 -27.54 -7.09
C CYS A 21 20.14 -28.46 -7.38
N GLY A 22 18.91 -27.97 -7.14
CA GLY A 22 17.67 -28.75 -7.24
C GLY A 22 17.31 -29.48 -5.94
N CYS A 23 18.21 -29.45 -4.95
CA CYS A 23 18.05 -30.03 -3.62
C CYS A 23 16.98 -29.34 -2.75
N GLY A 24 16.58 -28.10 -3.07
CA GLY A 24 15.54 -27.38 -2.31
C GLY A 24 15.91 -27.05 -0.85
N GLN A 25 17.21 -27.03 -0.53
CA GLN A 25 17.71 -26.70 0.80
C GLN A 25 18.22 -25.25 0.85
N ILE A 26 18.21 -24.65 2.04
CA ILE A 26 18.79 -23.34 2.30
C ILE A 26 20.31 -23.39 2.03
N LEU A 27 20.90 -22.31 1.53
CA LEU A 27 22.29 -22.29 1.07
C LEU A 27 23.29 -22.63 2.18
N LEU A 28 23.12 -22.11 3.40
CA LEU A 28 24.03 -22.44 4.52
C LEU A 28 23.80 -23.85 5.05
N GLU A 29 22.57 -24.33 5.07
CA GLU A 29 22.20 -25.64 5.64
C GLU A 29 22.27 -26.81 4.65
N CYS A 30 22.58 -26.54 3.37
CA CYS A 30 22.68 -27.57 2.34
C CYS A 30 23.79 -28.58 2.64
N ASN A 31 23.41 -29.85 2.86
CA ASN A 31 24.31 -30.99 3.09
C ASN A 31 24.39 -31.96 1.89
N HIS A 32 23.90 -31.57 0.72
CA HIS A 32 23.81 -32.45 -0.45
C HIS A 32 25.19 -32.87 -0.96
N VAL A 33 25.50 -34.17 -0.85
CA VAL A 33 26.78 -34.75 -1.28
C VAL A 33 26.89 -34.68 -2.80
N GLY A 34 27.96 -34.04 -3.31
CA GLY A 34 28.18 -33.82 -4.75
C GLY A 34 27.63 -32.50 -5.29
N CYS A 35 27.18 -31.59 -4.43
CA CYS A 35 26.70 -30.27 -4.85
C CYS A 35 27.85 -29.32 -5.23
N ASN A 36 28.09 -29.12 -6.53
CA ASN A 36 29.09 -28.13 -7.02
C ASN A 36 28.62 -26.66 -6.92
N TYR A 37 27.36 -26.42 -6.57
CA TYR A 37 26.79 -25.06 -6.52
C TYR A 37 26.91 -24.41 -5.14
N SER A 38 26.79 -25.20 -4.06
CA SER A 38 26.71 -24.68 -2.69
C SER A 38 27.96 -23.88 -2.30
N ASP A 39 29.15 -24.45 -2.48
CA ASP A 39 30.41 -23.80 -2.13
C ASP A 39 30.70 -22.59 -3.01
N ARG A 40 30.39 -22.68 -4.31
CA ARG A 40 30.52 -21.55 -5.23
C ARG A 40 29.61 -20.38 -4.81
N MET A 41 28.35 -20.65 -4.51
CA MET A 41 27.40 -19.61 -4.09
C MET A 41 27.80 -18.98 -2.76
N ARG A 42 28.29 -19.76 -1.79
CA ARG A 42 28.82 -19.24 -0.52
C ARG A 42 30.03 -18.33 -0.76
N GLY A 43 30.96 -18.74 -1.64
CA GLY A 43 32.10 -17.91 -2.02
C GLY A 43 31.70 -16.62 -2.73
N GLU A 44 30.70 -16.67 -3.60
CA GLU A 44 30.14 -15.49 -4.27
C GLU A 44 29.46 -14.53 -3.30
N LEU A 45 28.81 -15.07 -2.25
CA LEU A 45 28.19 -14.28 -1.18
C LEU A 45 29.25 -13.60 -0.32
N MET A 46 30.29 -14.33 0.11
CA MET A 46 31.42 -13.74 0.84
C MET A 46 32.08 -12.63 0.03
N ALA A 47 32.39 -12.90 -1.25
CA ALA A 47 32.99 -11.90 -2.12
C ALA A 47 32.10 -10.66 -2.32
N ALA A 48 30.76 -10.79 -2.24
CA ALA A 48 29.86 -9.65 -2.32
C ALA A 48 29.81 -8.83 -1.03
N LEU A 49 29.92 -9.49 0.12
CA LEU A 49 30.06 -8.81 1.41
C LEU A 49 31.40 -8.07 1.51
N ASP A 50 32.49 -8.70 1.08
CA ASP A 50 33.84 -8.09 1.06
C ASP A 50 33.90 -6.84 0.16
N ARG A 51 33.09 -6.80 -0.90
CA ARG A 51 32.94 -5.61 -1.77
C ARG A 51 32.16 -4.47 -1.10
N GLY A 52 31.52 -4.72 0.03
CA GLY A 52 30.62 -3.77 0.68
C GLY A 52 29.28 -3.60 -0.04
N ASP A 53 28.87 -4.58 -0.84
CA ASP A 53 27.58 -4.51 -1.53
C ASP A 53 26.43 -4.51 -0.50
N ASN A 54 25.34 -3.81 -0.83
CA ASN A 54 24.14 -3.81 0.01
C ASN A 54 23.38 -5.14 -0.13
N ASP A 55 22.65 -5.55 0.90
CA ASP A 55 21.90 -6.81 0.94
C ASP A 55 20.95 -7.01 -0.25
N ASP A 56 20.21 -5.97 -0.64
CA ASP A 56 19.26 -6.03 -1.77
C ASP A 56 19.99 -6.21 -3.11
N LEU A 57 21.15 -5.58 -3.27
CA LEU A 57 21.99 -5.66 -4.45
C LEU A 57 22.55 -7.07 -4.58
N ILE A 58 23.01 -7.66 -3.47
CA ILE A 58 23.45 -9.05 -3.40
C ILE A 58 22.31 -9.98 -3.84
N LEU A 59 21.15 -9.92 -3.17
CA LEU A 59 20.02 -10.80 -3.49
C LEU A 59 19.52 -10.64 -4.92
N SER A 60 19.49 -9.41 -5.45
CA SER A 60 19.11 -9.14 -6.83
C SER A 60 20.12 -9.69 -7.84
N GLY A 61 21.43 -9.57 -7.55
CA GLY A 61 22.49 -10.11 -8.39
C GLY A 61 22.44 -11.64 -8.44
N PHE A 62 22.20 -12.28 -7.30
CA PHE A 62 21.96 -13.73 -7.23
C PHE A 62 20.71 -14.13 -8.02
N THR A 63 19.61 -13.37 -7.88
CA THR A 63 18.37 -13.62 -8.63
C THR A 63 18.57 -13.50 -10.14
N GLN A 64 19.33 -12.51 -10.60
CA GLN A 64 19.64 -12.35 -12.03
C GLN A 64 20.50 -13.49 -12.57
N LYS A 65 21.45 -13.96 -11.76
CA LYS A 65 22.40 -15.02 -12.18
C LYS A 65 21.81 -16.43 -12.11
N TYR A 66 21.04 -16.72 -11.08
CA TYR A 66 20.56 -18.07 -10.76
C TYR A 66 19.04 -18.24 -10.90
N GLY A 67 18.29 -17.17 -11.13
CA GLY A 67 16.84 -17.17 -11.26
C GLY A 67 16.11 -16.81 -9.95
N THR A 68 14.80 -16.58 -10.07
CA THR A 68 13.93 -16.17 -8.94
C THR A 68 13.75 -17.24 -7.86
N THR A 69 14.13 -18.49 -8.14
CA THR A 69 14.07 -19.60 -7.19
C THR A 69 15.22 -19.59 -6.17
N VAL A 70 16.25 -18.75 -6.37
CA VAL A 70 17.41 -18.70 -5.47
C VAL A 70 17.12 -17.96 -4.16
N VAL A 71 16.12 -17.09 -4.12
CA VAL A 71 15.75 -16.35 -2.91
C VAL A 71 14.50 -16.98 -2.31
N ALA A 72 14.58 -17.44 -1.06
CA ALA A 72 13.51 -18.14 -0.36
C ALA A 72 12.31 -17.23 -0.07
N ALA A 73 12.54 -15.93 0.05
CA ALA A 73 11.51 -14.92 0.25
C ALA A 73 11.56 -13.89 -0.89
N PRO A 74 10.43 -13.53 -1.52
CA PRO A 74 10.41 -12.45 -2.50
C PRO A 74 10.94 -11.18 -1.83
N THR A 75 12.05 -10.64 -2.36
CA THR A 75 12.66 -9.42 -1.85
C THR A 75 11.61 -8.31 -1.85
N ALA A 76 11.52 -7.54 -0.76
CA ALA A 76 10.58 -6.43 -0.61
C ALA A 76 10.95 -5.21 -1.49
N THR A 77 11.45 -5.46 -2.71
CA THR A 77 11.87 -4.45 -3.68
C THR A 77 10.81 -4.33 -4.78
N GLY A 78 10.48 -3.09 -5.15
CA GLY A 78 9.46 -2.77 -6.16
C GLY A 78 8.05 -3.17 -5.75
N PHE A 79 7.59 -4.34 -6.20
CA PHE A 79 6.21 -4.80 -6.06
C PHE A 79 5.85 -5.20 -4.61
N GLY A 80 6.82 -5.72 -3.84
CA GLY A 80 6.61 -6.08 -2.43
C GLY A 80 6.31 -4.88 -1.54
N ARG A 81 6.88 -3.70 -1.85
CA ARG A 81 6.63 -2.46 -1.12
C ARG A 81 5.25 -1.86 -1.45
N VAL A 82 4.81 -1.98 -2.70
CA VAL A 82 3.44 -1.61 -3.10
C VAL A 82 2.41 -2.50 -2.41
N ALA A 83 2.67 -3.80 -2.29
CA ALA A 83 1.80 -4.73 -1.56
C ALA A 83 1.57 -4.31 -0.10
N TRP A 84 2.58 -3.71 0.53
CA TRP A 84 2.48 -3.21 1.92
C TRP A 84 1.81 -1.83 2.03
N ILE A 85 1.92 -0.97 1.00
CA ILE A 85 1.33 0.38 0.99
C ILE A 85 -0.14 0.36 0.54
N MET A 86 -0.51 -0.54 -0.37
CA MET A 86 -1.86 -0.71 -0.90
C MET A 86 -2.98 -0.78 0.16
N PRO A 87 -2.88 -1.56 1.26
CA PRO A 87 -3.95 -1.61 2.25
C PRO A 87 -4.22 -0.26 2.91
N PHE A 88 -3.17 0.51 3.22
CA PHE A 88 -3.31 1.84 3.80
C PHE A 88 -3.89 2.84 2.80
N LEU A 89 -3.44 2.79 1.54
CA LEU A 89 -3.95 3.66 0.48
C LEU A 89 -5.43 3.39 0.21
N ALA A 90 -5.83 2.13 0.13
CA ALA A 90 -7.23 1.71 -0.06
C ALA A 90 -8.12 2.19 1.10
N LEU A 91 -7.65 2.08 2.34
CA LEU A 91 -8.38 2.59 3.51
C LEU A 91 -8.55 4.11 3.47
N ILE A 92 -7.49 4.87 3.17
CA ILE A 92 -7.56 6.33 3.11
C ILE A 92 -8.51 6.78 2.01
N LEU A 93 -8.41 6.18 0.82
CA LEU A 93 -9.30 6.48 -0.31
C LEU A 93 -10.75 6.12 0.02
N GLY A 94 -11.00 4.95 0.60
CA GLY A 94 -12.34 4.56 1.04
C GLY A 94 -12.94 5.57 2.02
N LEU A 95 -12.19 5.90 3.08
CA LEU A 95 -12.65 6.81 4.13
C LEU A 95 -12.92 8.22 3.59
N THR A 96 -12.00 8.76 2.79
CA THR A 96 -12.17 10.10 2.18
C THR A 96 -13.38 10.13 1.25
N THR A 97 -13.57 9.10 0.42
CA THR A 97 -14.73 9.01 -0.48
C THR A 97 -16.03 8.99 0.31
N THR A 98 -16.14 8.17 1.35
CA THR A 98 -17.34 8.12 2.21
C THR A 98 -17.61 9.47 2.88
N VAL A 99 -16.59 10.12 3.45
CA VAL A 99 -16.73 11.43 4.10
C VAL A 99 -17.18 12.51 3.11
N LEU A 100 -16.63 12.51 1.90
CA LEU A 100 -17.00 13.45 0.84
C LEU A 100 -18.45 13.24 0.39
N VAL A 101 -18.88 12.00 0.18
CA VAL A 101 -20.27 11.67 -0.18
C VAL A 101 -21.24 12.11 0.91
N VAL A 102 -20.94 11.78 2.18
CA VAL A 102 -21.78 12.19 3.32
C VAL A 102 -21.85 13.71 3.45
N ARG A 103 -20.72 14.41 3.27
CA ARG A 103 -20.70 15.88 3.27
C ARG A 103 -21.48 16.46 2.10
N ALA A 104 -21.36 15.88 0.91
CA ALA A 104 -22.09 16.32 -0.27
C ALA A 104 -23.60 16.14 -0.06
N TRP A 105 -24.04 15.03 0.54
CA TRP A 105 -25.45 14.80 0.85
C TRP A 105 -25.97 15.72 1.96
N ARG A 106 -25.19 16.00 3.01
CA ARG A 106 -25.57 16.98 4.04
C ARG A 106 -25.67 18.42 3.53
N LYS A 107 -24.89 18.76 2.50
CA LYS A 107 -24.88 20.10 1.90
C LYS A 107 -25.88 20.26 0.76
N ARG A 108 -26.58 19.20 0.35
CA ARG A 108 -27.72 19.35 -0.57
C ARG A 108 -28.81 20.11 0.19
N PRO A 109 -29.18 21.34 -0.23
CA PRO A 109 -30.41 21.94 0.28
C PRO A 109 -31.54 20.95 -0.01
N ALA A 110 -32.45 20.78 0.96
CA ALA A 110 -33.60 19.91 0.81
C ALA A 110 -34.24 20.17 -0.55
N PRO A 111 -34.58 19.14 -1.35
CA PRO A 111 -35.35 19.34 -2.56
C PRO A 111 -36.57 20.16 -2.16
N PHE A 112 -36.75 21.31 -2.80
CA PHE A 112 -37.97 22.10 -2.69
C PHE A 112 -39.12 21.11 -2.94
N ALA A 113 -39.93 20.84 -1.91
CA ALA A 113 -41.06 19.94 -2.05
C ALA A 113 -41.93 20.49 -3.19
N PRO A 114 -42.32 19.68 -4.18
CA PRO A 114 -43.22 20.15 -5.23
C PRO A 114 -44.57 20.45 -4.56
N GLY A 115 -44.83 21.74 -4.30
CA GLY A 115 -45.97 22.21 -3.49
C GLY A 115 -45.61 23.14 -2.33
N GLY A 116 -44.34 23.51 -2.14
CA GLY A 116 -43.95 24.50 -1.14
C GLY A 116 -44.51 25.90 -1.45
N VAL A 117 -45.64 26.26 -0.85
CA VAL A 117 -46.03 27.67 -0.73
C VAL A 117 -44.95 28.38 0.08
N LEU A 118 -44.29 29.38 -0.55
CA LEU A 118 -43.37 30.25 0.17
C LEU A 118 -44.14 30.91 1.33
N PRO A 119 -43.57 30.98 2.54
CA PRO A 119 -44.19 31.75 3.61
C PRO A 119 -44.18 33.21 3.18
N VAL A 120 -45.36 33.73 2.83
CA VAL A 120 -45.56 35.16 2.58
C VAL A 120 -45.21 35.89 3.88
N THR A 121 -44.22 36.78 3.80
CA THR A 121 -43.75 37.55 4.95
C THR A 121 -44.77 38.64 5.29
N GLY A 122 -44.87 38.97 6.58
CA GLY A 122 -45.83 39.93 7.16
C GLY A 122 -46.26 41.08 6.25
N PRO A 123 -45.34 41.93 5.74
CA PRO A 123 -45.74 43.12 4.98
C PRO A 123 -46.57 42.83 3.73
N GLU A 124 -46.36 41.70 3.02
CA GLU A 124 -47.23 41.31 1.92
C GLU A 124 -48.59 40.79 2.41
N LEU A 125 -48.61 40.05 3.53
CA LEU A 125 -49.82 39.53 4.14
C LEU A 125 -50.76 40.65 4.60
N GLU A 126 -50.18 41.74 5.12
CA GLU A 126 -50.91 42.95 5.49
C GLU A 126 -51.54 43.65 4.27
N ASP A 127 -50.84 43.74 3.14
CA ASP A 127 -51.37 44.32 1.89
C ASP A 127 -52.56 43.50 1.36
N PHE A 128 -52.46 42.17 1.36
CA PHE A 128 -53.58 41.30 0.96
C PHE A 128 -54.80 41.44 1.87
N ARG A 129 -54.60 41.59 3.19
CA ARG A 129 -55.70 41.83 4.13
C ARG A 129 -56.36 43.19 3.92
N GLN A 130 -55.57 44.20 3.55
CA GLN A 130 -56.09 45.53 3.27
C GLN A 130 -56.98 45.52 2.03
N ARG A 131 -56.53 44.88 0.94
CA ARG A 131 -57.34 44.73 -0.29
C ARG A 131 -58.66 43.99 -0.04
N ALA A 132 -58.63 42.91 0.74
CA ALA A 132 -59.85 42.16 1.07
C ALA A 132 -60.88 42.99 1.85
N ARG A 133 -60.43 43.94 2.67
CA ARG A 133 -61.31 44.89 3.39
C ARG A 133 -61.94 45.91 2.45
N GLU A 134 -61.18 46.39 1.47
CA GLU A 134 -61.67 47.32 0.46
C GLU A 134 -62.78 46.69 -0.42
N ASP A 135 -62.59 45.41 -0.80
CA ASP A 135 -63.58 44.67 -1.58
C ASP A 135 -64.86 44.29 -0.82
N THR A 136 -64.84 44.33 0.52
CA THR A 136 -66.01 44.00 1.37
C THR A 136 -66.82 45.21 1.82
N ASP A 137 -66.36 46.43 1.52
CA ASP A 137 -67.04 47.69 1.85
C ASP A 137 -67.92 48.22 0.69
N ILE A 138 -68.38 47.31 -0.20
CA ILE A 138 -69.28 47.57 -1.34
C ILE A 138 -70.69 47.05 -1.06
#